data_AF-A0A8J5JL20-F1
#
_entry.id   AF-A0A8J5JL20-F1
#
_cell.length_a   1.000
_cell.length_b   1.000
_cell.length_c   1.000
_cell.angle_alpha   90.00
_cell.angle_beta   90.00
_cell.angle_gamma   90.00
#
_symmetry.space_group_name_H-M   'P 1'
#
loop_
_entity.id
_entity.type
_entity.pdbx_description
1 polymer ?
#
loop_
_entity_poly.entity_id
_entity_poly.type
_entity_poly.pdbx_seq_one_letter_code
_entity_poly.pdbx_strand_id
1 'polypeptide(L)'
;MELVLKGGHSYIYSEYYSKTMVATRYTDKLGYTPIHISATEYPLFAGNAWAFRKVAPFLRRLDLAIQRLLEAGLIKYWMDDVISTRVRNTRRQQQEEEAGKNQEKDDNTIYQNDGEQVVLGLHHLQVTFYFLVFGYAIGLLTFLLEYLIYTLC
;
A
#
# COMPACT_ATOMS: atom_id res chain seq x y z
N MET A 1 -10.94 6.78 -11.79
CA MET A 1 -10.41 5.41 -11.67
C MET A 1 -11.47 4.37 -11.31
N GLU A 2 -12.72 4.74 -11.05
CA GLU A 2 -13.78 3.76 -10.72
C GLU A 2 -14.03 2.70 -11.80
N LEU A 3 -13.93 3.07 -13.08
CA LEU A 3 -14.03 2.11 -14.19
C LEU A 3 -12.85 1.13 -14.24
N VAL A 4 -11.66 1.54 -13.77
CA VAL A 4 -10.49 0.66 -13.67
C VAL A 4 -10.71 -0.38 -12.58
N LEU A 5 -11.32 0.00 -11.45
CA LEU A 5 -11.70 -0.93 -10.37
C LEU A 5 -12.74 -1.96 -10.81
N LYS A 6 -13.67 -1.58 -11.70
CA LYS A 6 -14.65 -2.50 -12.28
C LYS A 6 -14.04 -3.49 -13.29
N GLY A 7 -12.79 -3.27 -13.71
CA GLY A 7 -12.09 -4.08 -14.70
C GLY A 7 -12.38 -3.66 -16.15
N GLY A 8 -11.59 -4.20 -17.07
CA GLY A 8 -11.75 -3.99 -18.53
C GLY A 8 -11.31 -2.62 -19.06
N HIS A 9 -10.83 -1.71 -18.19
CA HIS A 9 -10.40 -0.37 -18.56
C HIS A 9 -8.99 -0.08 -18.04
N SER A 10 -8.21 0.64 -18.83
CA SER A 10 -6.94 1.21 -18.42
C SER A 10 -7.07 2.73 -18.29
N TYR A 11 -6.28 3.32 -17.39
CA TYR A 11 -6.21 4.76 -17.22
C TYR A 11 -4.78 5.22 -17.51
N ILE A 12 -4.62 6.04 -18.55
CA ILE A 12 -3.33 6.54 -19.00
C ILE A 12 -3.23 8.00 -18.59
N TYR A 13 -2.26 8.31 -17.74
CA TYR A 13 -1.99 9.67 -17.28
C TYR A 13 -0.53 9.82 -16.84
N SER A 14 -0.15 11.01 -16.37
CA SER A 14 1.18 11.24 -15.78
C SER A 14 1.47 10.21 -14.68
N GLU A 15 2.67 9.64 -14.72
CA GLU A 15 3.14 8.60 -13.82
C GLU A 15 3.08 9.05 -12.36
N TYR A 16 3.71 10.20 -12.03
CA TYR A 16 3.72 10.74 -10.66
C TYR A 16 2.33 11.03 -10.12
N TYR A 17 1.44 11.54 -10.97
CA TYR A 17 0.05 11.78 -10.58
C TYR A 17 -0.67 10.45 -10.26
N SER A 18 -0.49 9.45 -11.12
CA SER A 18 -1.09 8.12 -10.94
C SER A 18 -0.55 7.44 -9.68
N LYS A 19 0.77 7.49 -9.44
CA LYS A 19 1.42 6.99 -8.21
C LYS A 19 0.85 7.66 -6.96
N THR A 20 0.74 8.99 -6.98
CA THR A 20 0.17 9.75 -5.86
C THR A 20 -1.28 9.37 -5.60
N MET A 21 -2.10 9.28 -6.65
CA MET A 21 -3.51 8.94 -6.53
C MET A 21 -3.72 7.52 -6.01
N VAL A 22 -2.97 6.54 -6.51
CA VAL A 22 -3.00 5.15 -6.03
C VAL A 22 -2.61 5.10 -4.55
N ALA A 23 -1.47 5.69 -4.19
CA ALA A 23 -0.96 5.63 -2.82
C ALA A 23 -1.83 6.37 -1.79
N THR A 24 -2.53 7.43 -2.20
CA THR A 24 -3.37 8.24 -1.28
C THR A 24 -4.81 7.75 -1.18
N ARG A 25 -5.41 7.25 -2.27
CA ARG A 25 -6.85 6.94 -2.32
C ARG A 25 -7.16 5.45 -2.42
N TYR A 26 -6.22 4.65 -2.91
CA TYR A 26 -6.46 3.24 -3.24
C TYR A 26 -5.58 2.27 -2.44
N THR A 27 -4.57 2.75 -1.73
CA THR A 27 -3.79 1.93 -0.80
C THR A 27 -4.37 2.01 0.60
N ASP A 28 -4.79 0.85 1.13
CA ASP A 28 -5.36 0.72 2.47
C ASP A 28 -4.29 0.84 3.58
N LYS A 29 -4.71 1.01 4.83
CA LYS A 29 -3.86 1.02 6.04
C LYS A 29 -3.02 -0.25 6.16
N LEU A 30 -3.55 -1.39 5.68
CA LEU A 30 -2.86 -2.68 5.62
C LEU A 30 -1.87 -2.82 4.43
N GLY A 31 -1.72 -1.77 3.60
CA GLY A 31 -0.84 -1.77 2.44
C GLY A 31 -1.43 -2.46 1.21
N TYR A 32 -2.64 -3.00 1.29
CA TYR A 32 -3.33 -3.58 0.14
C TYR A 32 -3.67 -2.51 -0.89
N THR A 33 -3.31 -2.75 -2.15
CA THR A 33 -3.54 -1.81 -3.26
C THR A 33 -4.14 -2.58 -4.45
N PRO A 34 -5.43 -2.38 -4.79
CA PRO A 34 -6.11 -3.14 -5.84
C PRO A 34 -5.79 -2.66 -7.27
N ILE A 35 -5.17 -1.49 -7.41
CA ILE A 35 -4.79 -0.89 -8.69
C ILE A 35 -3.27 -0.93 -8.82
N HIS A 36 -2.78 -1.55 -9.89
CA HIS A 36 -1.36 -1.59 -10.19
C HIS A 36 -1.01 -0.66 -11.35
N ILE A 37 0.18 -0.07 -11.28
CA ILE A 37 0.76 0.75 -12.34
C ILE A 37 1.69 -0.14 -13.15
N SER A 38 1.68 -0.01 -14.48
CA SER A 38 2.58 -0.77 -15.35
C SER A 38 4.04 -0.48 -15.05
N ALA A 39 4.89 -1.52 -15.14
CA ALA A 39 6.34 -1.36 -15.01
C ALA A 39 6.96 -0.60 -16.20
N THR A 40 6.28 -0.63 -17.35
CA THR A 40 6.67 0.10 -18.55
C THR A 40 6.01 1.46 -18.58
N GLU A 41 6.84 2.48 -18.78
CA GLU A 41 6.43 3.87 -18.97
C GLU A 41 6.43 4.20 -20.45
N TYR A 42 5.44 4.98 -20.88
CA TYR A 42 5.45 5.57 -22.22
C TYR A 42 6.22 6.88 -22.16
N PRO A 43 7.34 7.03 -22.89
CA PRO A 43 8.08 8.29 -22.93
C PRO A 43 7.26 9.31 -23.73
N LEU A 44 6.35 10.02 -23.05
CA LEU A 44 5.78 11.24 -23.59
C LEU A 44 6.87 12.30 -23.51
N PHE A 45 7.36 12.74 -24.68
CA PHE A 45 8.36 13.81 -24.82
C PHE A 45 7.89 15.18 -24.28
N ALA A 46 6.68 15.26 -23.71
CA ALA A 46 6.16 16.42 -23.01
C ALA A 46 6.57 16.36 -21.53
N GLY A 47 7.85 16.65 -21.26
CA GLY A 47 8.33 16.88 -19.90
C GLY A 47 7.83 18.21 -19.34
N ASN A 48 7.85 18.35 -18.00
CA ASN A 48 7.68 19.65 -17.36
C ASN A 48 8.95 20.48 -17.59
N ALA A 49 8.81 21.70 -18.09
CA ALA A 49 9.93 22.60 -18.34
C ALA A 49 9.65 23.98 -17.75
N TRP A 50 10.71 24.68 -17.37
CA TRP A 50 10.61 26.08 -16.99
C TRP A 50 10.58 26.96 -18.24
N ALA A 51 9.53 27.77 -18.36
CA ALA A 51 9.42 28.74 -19.43
C ALA A 51 10.27 29.97 -19.10
N PHE A 52 11.23 30.28 -19.97
CA PHE A 52 12.04 31.49 -19.89
C PHE A 52 11.84 32.38 -21.10
N ARG A 53 12.13 33.67 -20.95
CA ARG A 53 12.21 34.59 -22.08
C ARG A 53 13.27 34.09 -23.06
N LYS A 54 12.94 34.12 -24.36
CA LYS A 54 13.89 33.79 -25.44
C LYS A 54 15.17 34.61 -25.25
N VAL A 55 16.34 33.94 -25.31
CA VAL A 55 17.68 34.52 -25.11
C VAL A 55 18.01 34.94 -23.65
N ALA A 56 17.41 34.30 -22.65
CA ALA A 56 17.83 34.51 -21.27
C ALA A 56 19.31 34.08 -21.08
N PRO A 57 20.20 34.99 -20.59
CA PRO A 57 21.65 34.70 -20.50
C PRO A 57 22.00 33.62 -19.47
N PHE A 58 21.09 33.33 -18.54
CA PHE A 58 21.27 32.30 -17.52
C PHE A 58 20.73 30.92 -17.92
N LEU A 59 20.01 30.80 -19.05
CA LEU A 59 19.36 29.56 -19.48
C LEU A 59 20.36 28.40 -19.53
N ARG A 60 21.51 28.61 -20.19
CA ARG A 60 22.54 27.58 -20.34
C ARG A 60 23.10 27.10 -19.00
N ARG A 61 23.26 28.00 -18.02
CA ARG A 61 23.78 27.61 -16.69
C ARG A 61 22.74 26.80 -15.92
N LEU A 62 21.47 27.19 -16.05
CA LEU A 62 20.35 26.51 -15.42
C LEU A 62 20.14 25.12 -16.04
N ASP A 63 20.14 24.99 -17.36
CA ASP A 63 19.99 23.69 -18.05
C ASP A 63 21.07 22.70 -17.61
N LEU A 64 22.33 23.14 -17.50
CA LEU A 64 23.42 22.31 -17.00
C LEU A 64 23.23 21.90 -15.54
N ALA A 65 22.69 22.78 -14.69
CA ALA A 65 22.38 22.45 -13.31
C ALA A 65 21.26 21.43 -13.22
N ILE A 66 20.19 21.59 -14.02
CA ILE A 66 19.06 20.67 -14.09
C ILE A 66 19.50 19.31 -14.59
N GLN A 67 20.33 19.28 -15.63
CA GLN A 67 20.88 18.03 -16.15
C GLN A 67 21.70 17.30 -15.08
N ARG A 68 22.55 18.00 -14.33
CA ARG A 68 23.29 17.40 -13.21
C ARG A 68 22.37 16.88 -12.12
N LEU A 69 21.26 17.56 -11.82
CA LEU A 69 20.25 17.12 -10.85
C LEU A 69 19.52 15.86 -11.33
N LEU A 70 19.22 15.77 -12.62
CA LEU A 70 18.64 14.58 -13.25
C LEU A 70 19.61 13.40 -13.21
N GLU A 71 20.85 13.61 -13.64
CA GLU A 71 21.92 12.59 -13.66
C GLU A 71 22.26 12.10 -12.25
N ALA A 72 22.23 12.98 -11.24
CA ALA A 72 22.39 12.60 -9.84
C ALA A 72 21.18 11.85 -9.26
N GLY A 73 20.06 11.74 -10.00
CA GLY A 73 18.82 11.13 -9.51
C GLY A 73 18.08 11.93 -8.44
N LEU A 74 18.50 13.18 -8.18
CA LEU A 74 17.94 13.98 -7.08
C LEU A 74 16.48 14.34 -7.33
N ILE A 75 16.11 14.58 -8.58
CA ILE A 75 14.71 14.87 -8.96
C ILE A 75 13.82 13.68 -8.63
N LYS A 76 14.25 12.45 -8.96
CA LYS A 76 13.50 11.24 -8.65
C LYS A 76 13.31 11.09 -7.14
N TYR A 77 14.40 11.24 -6.38
CA TYR A 77 14.37 11.17 -4.92
C TYR A 77 13.40 12.18 -4.31
N TRP A 78 13.45 13.45 -4.74
CA TRP A 78 12.53 14.48 -4.24
C TRP A 78 11.07 14.21 -4.62
N MET A 79 10.80 13.71 -5.81
CA MET A 79 9.44 13.36 -6.20
C MET A 79 8.89 12.24 -5.32
N ASP A 80 9.67 11.18 -5.09
CA ASP A 80 9.28 10.08 -4.20
C ASP A 80 9.08 10.56 -2.76
N ASP A 81 9.95 11.45 -2.26
CA ASP A 81 9.83 12.06 -0.93
C ASP A 81 8.56 12.91 -0.78
N VAL A 82 8.25 13.75 -1.77
CA VAL A 82 7.03 14.57 -1.78
C VAL A 82 5.78 13.70 -1.81
N ILE A 83 5.77 12.63 -2.61
CA ILE A 83 4.67 11.67 -2.66
C ILE A 83 4.50 10.99 -1.29
N SER A 84 5.60 10.49 -0.72
CA SER A 84 5.58 9.82 0.59
C SER A 84 5.05 10.73 1.70
N THR A 85 5.49 12.00 1.71
CA THR A 85 5.04 13.03 2.64
C THR A 85 3.56 13.32 2.47
N ARG A 86 3.07 13.42 1.23
CA ARG A 86 1.65 13.63 0.95
C ARG A 86 0.79 12.46 1.42
N VAL A 87 1.24 11.22 1.18
CA VAL A 87 0.56 10.00 1.65
C VAL A 87 0.48 9.99 3.16
N ARG A 88 1.59 10.27 3.86
CA ARG A 88 1.63 10.35 5.33
C ARG A 88 0.67 11.40 5.88
N ASN A 89 0.68 12.60 5.29
CA ASN A 89 -0.20 13.70 5.73
C ASN A 89 -1.68 13.36 5.49
N THR A 90 -2.02 12.76 4.35
CA THR A 90 -3.40 12.35 4.03
C THR A 90 -3.88 11.29 5.01
N ARG A 91 -3.04 10.29 5.32
CA ARG A 91 -3.37 9.26 6.31
C ARG A 91 -3.55 9.82 7.71
N ARG A 92 -2.72 10.78 8.10
CA ARG A 92 -2.84 11.46 9.40
C ARG A 92 -4.16 12.23 9.49
N GLN A 93 -4.53 12.95 8.43
CA GLN A 93 -5.81 13.66 8.36
C GLN A 93 -7.00 12.71 8.44
N GLN A 94 -6.97 11.58 7.73
CA GLN A 94 -8.03 10.56 7.82
C GLN A 94 -8.15 9.99 9.24
N GLN A 95 -7.04 9.73 9.91
CA GLN A 95 -7.03 9.27 11.31
C GLN A 95 -7.58 10.34 12.27
N GLU A 96 -7.21 11.60 12.08
CA GLU A 96 -7.73 12.73 12.87
C GLU A 96 -9.24 12.93 12.64
N GLU A 97 -9.73 12.78 11.42
CA GLU A 97 -11.16 12.84 11.07
C GLU A 97 -11.96 11.64 11.63
N GLU A 98 -11.40 10.43 11.60
CA GLU A 98 -12.00 9.24 12.22
C GLU A 98 -12.02 9.37 13.75
N ALA A 99 -10.94 9.88 14.36
CA ALA A 99 -10.88 10.12 15.80
C ALA A 99 -11.86 11.22 16.25
N GLY A 100 -11.99 12.30 15.47
CA GLY A 100 -12.95 13.37 15.74
C GLY A 100 -14.41 12.93 15.61
N LYS A 101 -14.72 11.96 14.74
CA LYS A 101 -16.06 11.36 14.63
C LYS A 101 -16.37 10.34 15.73
N ASN A 102 -15.35 9.67 16.28
CA ASN A 102 -15.52 8.73 17.38
C ASN A 102 -15.66 9.45 18.75
N GLN A 103 -15.22 10.71 18.86
CA GLN A 103 -15.31 11.48 20.10
C GLN A 103 -16.73 11.93 20.46
N GLU A 104 -17.70 11.85 19.53
CA GLU A 104 -19.12 12.08 19.82
C GLU A 104 -19.88 10.78 20.17
N LYS A 105 -19.21 9.61 20.16
CA LYS A 105 -19.88 8.31 20.32
C LYS A 105 -19.32 7.34 21.36
N ASP A 106 -18.18 7.57 21.99
CA ASP A 106 -17.69 6.65 23.02
C ASP A 106 -16.84 7.35 24.10
N ASP A 107 -17.50 7.69 25.21
CA ASP A 107 -16.90 8.02 26.50
C ASP A 107 -16.40 6.75 27.25
N ASN A 108 -15.93 5.73 26.53
CA ASN A 108 -15.37 4.51 27.12
C ASN A 108 -14.59 3.69 26.10
N THR A 109 -13.34 4.05 25.84
CA THR A 109 -12.24 3.07 25.78
C THR A 109 -10.90 3.79 25.69
N ILE A 110 -10.24 3.85 26.85
CA ILE A 110 -8.80 4.01 26.98
C ILE A 110 -8.18 2.83 26.20
N TYR A 111 -7.48 3.07 25.09
CA TYR A 111 -6.16 2.50 24.83
C TYR A 111 -5.40 3.38 23.84
N GLN A 112 -4.36 3.96 24.38
CA GLN A 112 -3.40 4.87 23.79
C GLN A 112 -2.26 4.06 23.14
N ASN A 113 -1.82 4.54 21.97
CA ASN A 113 -0.52 4.36 21.30
C ASN A 113 0.52 3.42 21.94
N ASP A 114 1.14 2.56 21.13
CA ASP A 114 2.54 2.72 20.71
C ASP A 114 3.04 1.52 19.87
N GLY A 115 3.84 1.83 18.84
CA GLY A 115 4.83 0.92 18.23
C GLY A 115 4.29 -0.19 17.32
N GLU A 116 4.50 0.00 16.01
CA GLU A 116 4.93 -1.00 15.01
C GLU A 116 4.87 -2.49 15.43
N GLN A 117 3.67 -2.99 15.76
CA GLN A 117 3.38 -4.40 15.79
C GLN A 117 2.62 -4.71 14.52
N VAL A 118 3.32 -5.32 13.57
CA VAL A 118 2.69 -6.02 12.45
C VAL A 118 1.80 -7.09 13.10
N VAL A 119 0.52 -6.77 13.24
CA VAL A 119 -0.49 -7.69 13.75
C VAL A 119 -0.52 -8.85 12.78
N LEU A 120 0.14 -9.95 13.16
CA LEU A 120 0.19 -11.17 12.37
C LEU A 120 -1.25 -11.68 12.25
N GLY A 121 -1.85 -11.45 11.09
CA GLY A 121 -3.24 -11.78 10.84
C GLY A 121 -3.47 -13.27 11.09
N LEU A 122 -4.59 -13.59 11.75
CA LEU A 122 -5.03 -14.94 12.07
C LEU A 122 -4.99 -15.90 10.86
N HIS A 123 -5.11 -15.35 9.65
CA HIS A 123 -5.00 -16.04 8.37
C HIS A 123 -3.70 -16.85 8.20
N HIS A 124 -2.56 -16.37 8.72
CA HIS A 124 -1.29 -17.09 8.58
C HIS A 124 -1.20 -18.32 9.51
N LEU A 125 -1.96 -18.32 10.60
CA LEU A 125 -2.00 -19.40 11.60
C LEU A 125 -3.08 -20.47 11.31
N GLN A 126 -3.96 -20.22 10.32
CA GLN A 126 -5.07 -21.12 9.98
C GLN A 126 -4.60 -22.52 9.56
N VAL A 127 -3.53 -22.61 8.76
CA VAL A 127 -2.99 -23.91 8.29
C VAL A 127 -2.53 -24.77 9.45
N THR A 128 -1.87 -24.17 10.45
CA THR A 128 -1.40 -24.88 11.65
C THR A 128 -2.57 -25.41 12.46
N PHE A 129 -3.66 -24.66 12.60
CA PHE A 129 -4.87 -25.14 13.27
C PHE A 129 -5.58 -26.25 12.50
N TYR A 130 -5.62 -26.19 11.17
CA TYR A 130 -6.18 -27.28 10.37
C TYR A 130 -5.38 -28.58 10.53
N PHE A 131 -4.04 -28.50 10.52
CA PHE A 131 -3.20 -29.67 10.78
C PHE A 131 -3.39 -30.25 12.18
N LEU A 132 -3.53 -29.40 13.20
CA LEU A 132 -3.77 -29.83 14.57
C LEU A 132 -5.09 -30.59 14.70
N VAL A 133 -6.19 -30.01 14.20
CA VAL A 133 -7.52 -30.64 14.25
C VAL A 133 -7.54 -31.94 13.45
N PHE A 134 -6.89 -31.96 12.29
CA PHE A 134 -6.77 -33.16 11.46
C PHE A 134 -6.00 -34.28 12.16
N GLY A 135 -4.90 -33.95 12.84
CA GLY A 135 -4.14 -34.91 13.65
C GLY A 135 -4.98 -35.50 14.79
N TYR A 136 -5.74 -34.67 15.50
CA TYR A 136 -6.66 -35.15 16.55
C TYR A 136 -7.77 -36.04 15.98
N ALA A 137 -8.33 -35.70 14.81
CA ALA A 137 -9.37 -36.50 14.17
C ALA A 137 -8.85 -37.90 13.77
N ILE A 138 -7.64 -37.97 13.19
CA ILE A 138 -7.01 -39.26 12.87
C ILE A 138 -6.79 -40.06 14.15
N GLY A 139 -6.16 -39.47 15.18
CA GLY A 139 -5.88 -40.18 16.43
C GLY A 139 -7.14 -40.74 17.09
N LEU A 140 -8.22 -39.96 17.11
CA LEU A 140 -9.51 -40.40 17.63
C LEU A 140 -10.11 -41.55 16.81
N LEU A 141 -9.98 -41.50 15.49
CA LEU A 141 -10.46 -42.55 14.59
C LEU A 141 -9.68 -43.85 14.76
N THR A 142 -8.36 -43.78 14.93
CA THR A 142 -7.51 -44.95 15.23
C THR A 142 -7.90 -45.58 16.58
N PHE A 143 -8.12 -44.75 17.60
CA PHE A 143 -8.54 -45.22 18.92
C PHE A 143 -9.91 -45.90 18.90
N LEU A 144 -10.88 -45.35 18.17
CA LEU A 144 -12.20 -45.97 18.01
C LEU A 144 -12.12 -47.30 17.26
N LEU A 145 -11.28 -47.41 16.23
CA LEU A 145 -11.05 -48.66 15.52
C LEU A 145 -10.45 -49.73 16.44
N GLU A 146 -9.43 -49.36 17.22
CA GLU A 146 -8.78 -50.27 18.15
C GLU A 146 -9.74 -50.73 19.26
N TYR A 147 -10.55 -49.81 19.79
CA TYR A 147 -11.60 -50.12 20.76
C TYR A 147 -12.65 -51.08 20.18
N LEU A 148 -13.08 -50.87 18.93
CA LEU A 148 -14.06 -51.72 18.27
C LEU A 148 -13.50 -53.13 18.02
N ILE A 149 -12.24 -53.24 17.59
CA ILE A 149 -11.55 -54.52 17.41
C ILE A 149 -11.42 -55.26 18.76
N TYR A 150 -11.06 -54.55 19.83
CA TYR A 150 -10.93 -55.13 21.16
C TYR A 150 -12.27 -55.60 21.75
N THR A 151 -13.38 -54.93 21.42
CA THR A 151 -14.71 -55.31 21.91
C THR A 151 -15.34 -56.46 21.12
N LEU A 152 -14.94 -56.63 19.86
CA LEU A 152 -15.49 -57.67 18.96
C LEU A 152 -14.77 -59.02 19.06
N CYS A 153 -13.58 -59.06 19.68
CA CYS A 153 -12.73 -60.24 19.84
C CYS A 153 -12.70 -60.71 21.29
#